data_AF-A0A514X1W7-F1
#
_entry.id   AF-A0A514X1W7-F1
#
_cell.length_a   1.000
_cell.length_b   1.000
_cell.length_c   1.000
_cell.angle_alpha   90.00
_cell.angle_beta   90.00
_cell.angle_gamma   90.00
#
_symmetry.space_group_name_H-M   'P 1'
#
loop_
_entity.id
_entity.type
_entity.pdbx_description
1 polymer ?
#
loop_
_entity_poly.entity_id
_entity_poly.type
_entity_poly.pdbx_seq_one_letter_code
_entity_poly.pdbx_strand_id
1 'polypeptide(L)'
;MKLFLFLLIGLLLGPSALGWRFPTEVSSLVAVCSNLFLFVAGLELSLKKTREPFSKAVKLSFGAFLPPFIVGLLMAFFLITDGNGQPLAMNTAIFIAIALSVSALPVAIQILKDLGLYESEMGRLIVSAATLCDIIAWVAFAFLLPSEGIGPWLQSHISVIFFFLGLIVSDTRFGQPRLRGYLVQASKWVFGPVFFISIGWKLNLWQNLHLTQILIVMIVACTTKFVGSYFAAKKIGYSHKRSTLIGLALNSRGAVEIIIASLALKQNLIDQTLFATLVIMAVVTSLLPEPLTHIWKLKEE
;
A
#
# COMPACT_ATOMS: atom_id res chain seq x y z
N MET A 1 2.82 11.97 4.27
CA MET A 1 4.22 12.47 4.26
C MET A 1 4.99 12.23 5.56
N LYS A 2 4.49 12.63 6.75
CA LYS A 2 5.24 12.52 8.03
C LYS A 2 5.70 11.10 8.41
N LEU A 3 4.98 10.05 8.02
CA LEU A 3 5.36 8.66 8.33
C LEU A 3 6.69 8.22 7.70
N PHE A 4 7.02 8.74 6.51
CA PHE A 4 8.28 8.39 5.83
C PHE A 4 9.50 9.04 6.48
N LEU A 5 9.33 10.13 7.24
CA LEU A 5 10.43 10.69 8.03
C LEU A 5 10.91 9.68 9.08
N PHE A 6 9.98 8.96 9.72
CA PHE A 6 10.30 7.91 10.68
C PHE A 6 11.03 6.73 10.02
N LEU A 7 10.69 6.41 8.77
CA LEU A 7 11.42 5.42 7.97
C LEU A 7 12.87 5.87 7.75
N LEU A 8 13.08 7.13 7.38
CA LEU A 8 14.43 7.69 7.20
C LEU A 8 15.23 7.71 8.50
N ILE A 9 14.60 8.05 9.64
CA ILE A 9 15.25 7.96 10.95
C ILE A 9 15.70 6.52 11.20
N GLY A 10 14.84 5.53 10.97
CA GLY A 10 15.22 4.12 11.06
C GLY A 10 16.42 3.78 10.17
N LEU A 11 16.38 4.21 8.90
CA LEU A 11 17.47 3.99 7.94
C LEU A 11 18.81 4.53 8.43
N LEU A 12 18.80 5.73 9.03
CA LEU A 12 19.99 6.36 9.60
C LEU A 12 20.56 5.58 10.79
N LEU A 13 19.70 5.02 11.64
CA LEU A 13 20.13 4.22 12.80
C LEU A 13 20.68 2.84 12.38
N GLY A 14 20.13 2.27 11.32
CA GLY A 14 20.43 0.92 10.86
C GLY A 14 21.73 0.74 10.06
N PRO A 15 21.93 -0.43 9.42
CA PRO A 15 23.13 -0.80 8.68
C PRO A 15 23.38 0.07 7.44
N SER A 16 22.38 0.84 7.00
CA SER A 16 22.51 1.78 5.89
C SER A 16 23.30 3.05 6.27
N ALA A 17 23.52 3.35 7.56
CA ALA A 17 24.35 4.48 7.98
C ALA A 17 25.12 4.23 9.28
N LEU A 18 24.49 4.41 10.46
CA LEU A 18 25.20 4.32 11.75
C LEU A 18 25.59 2.87 12.13
N GLY A 19 24.95 1.87 11.53
CA GLY A 19 25.28 0.47 11.78
C GLY A 19 24.84 -0.05 13.15
N TRP A 20 23.96 0.65 13.86
CA TRP A 20 23.50 0.18 15.17
C TRP A 20 22.64 -1.06 15.00
N ARG A 21 22.89 -2.07 15.84
CA ARG A 21 22.10 -3.30 15.84
C ARG A 21 20.69 -3.00 16.36
N PHE A 22 19.68 -3.53 15.68
CA PHE A 22 18.30 -3.41 16.12
C PHE A 22 18.11 -4.11 17.48
N PRO A 23 17.58 -3.41 18.51
CA PRO A 23 17.37 -4.00 19.84
C PRO A 23 16.28 -5.08 19.79
N THR A 24 16.63 -6.31 20.14
CA THR A 24 15.70 -7.44 20.07
C THR A 24 14.62 -7.39 21.14
N GLU A 25 14.89 -6.73 22.26
CA GLU A 25 14.04 -6.59 23.44
C GLU A 25 12.73 -5.86 23.11
N VAL A 26 12.73 -4.97 22.11
CA VAL A 26 11.55 -4.20 21.69
C VAL A 26 10.75 -4.89 20.58
N SER A 27 11.15 -6.09 20.12
CA SER A 27 10.50 -6.77 18.99
C SER A 27 9.02 -7.06 19.23
N SER A 28 8.66 -7.44 20.47
CA SER A 28 7.27 -7.67 20.86
C SER A 28 6.44 -6.38 20.82
N LEU A 29 7.01 -5.26 21.26
CA LEU A 29 6.37 -3.94 21.17
C LEU A 29 6.15 -3.55 19.71
N VAL A 30 7.15 -3.74 18.85
CA VAL A 30 7.02 -3.47 17.41
C VAL A 30 5.91 -4.31 16.81
N ALA A 31 5.81 -5.61 17.14
CA ALA A 31 4.74 -6.48 16.65
C ALA A 31 3.34 -5.98 17.06
N VAL A 32 3.16 -5.60 18.32
CA VAL A 32 1.90 -5.02 18.83
C VAL A 32 1.57 -3.72 18.09
N CYS A 33 2.52 -2.78 17.99
CA CYS A 33 2.33 -1.53 17.27
C CYS A 33 1.98 -1.76 15.80
N SER A 34 2.62 -2.74 15.14
CA SER A 34 2.38 -3.04 13.72
C SER A 34 0.97 -3.58 13.50
N ASN A 35 0.50 -4.48 14.38
CA ASN A 35 -0.85 -5.01 14.32
C ASN A 35 -1.91 -3.94 14.64
N LEU A 36 -1.68 -3.09 15.64
CA LEU A 36 -2.58 -1.97 15.94
C LEU A 36 -2.59 -0.92 14.83
N PHE A 37 -1.46 -0.68 14.18
CA PHE A 37 -1.39 0.18 13.00
C PHE A 37 -2.25 -0.35 11.86
N LEU A 38 -2.20 -1.66 11.59
CA LEU A 38 -3.05 -2.33 10.60
C LEU A 38 -4.53 -2.32 10.99
N PHE A 39 -4.84 -2.49 12.27
CA PHE A 39 -6.21 -2.34 12.74
C PHE A 39 -6.76 -0.94 12.47
N VAL A 40 -5.95 0.10 12.71
CA VAL A 40 -6.37 1.47 12.37
C VAL A 40 -6.48 1.68 10.86
N ALA A 41 -5.58 1.09 10.06
CA ALA A 41 -5.71 1.13 8.60
C ALA A 41 -7.03 0.49 8.12
N GLY A 42 -7.40 -0.67 8.68
CA GLY A 42 -8.71 -1.29 8.44
C GLY A 42 -9.87 -0.42 8.93
N LEU A 43 -9.75 0.21 10.10
CA LEU A 43 -10.76 1.12 10.66
C LEU A 43 -10.97 2.37 9.79
N GLU A 44 -9.93 2.80 9.07
CA GLU A 44 -10.02 3.92 8.15
C GLU A 44 -10.89 3.62 6.93
N LEU A 45 -10.92 2.36 6.49
CA LEU A 45 -11.83 1.85 5.47
C LEU A 45 -13.25 1.81 6.03
N SER A 46 -14.16 2.62 5.48
CA SER A 46 -15.57 2.64 5.87
C SER A 46 -16.44 2.27 4.68
N LEU A 47 -17.19 1.16 4.82
CA LEU A 47 -18.09 0.69 3.77
C LEU A 47 -19.39 1.50 3.76
N LYS A 48 -19.81 2.10 4.88
CA LYS A 48 -21.01 2.95 4.93
C LYS A 48 -20.94 4.22 4.07
N LYS A 49 -19.75 4.70 3.71
CA LYS A 49 -19.59 5.88 2.85
C LYS A 49 -19.72 5.58 1.35
N THR A 50 -19.80 4.31 0.94
CA THR A 50 -19.99 3.92 -0.45
C THR A 50 -21.48 3.97 -0.84
N ARG A 51 -22.06 5.18 -0.92
CA ARG A 51 -23.42 5.40 -1.44
C ARG A 51 -23.50 5.49 -2.97
N GLU A 52 -22.37 5.32 -3.66
CA GLU A 52 -22.28 5.30 -5.12
C GLU A 52 -22.85 4.01 -5.71
N PRO A 53 -23.25 3.97 -7.00
CA PRO A 53 -23.64 2.73 -7.65
C PRO A 53 -22.48 1.73 -7.57
N PHE A 54 -22.66 0.64 -6.81
CA PHE A 54 -21.66 -0.40 -6.59
C PHE A 54 -21.01 -0.87 -7.91
N SER A 55 -21.79 -0.91 -9.00
CA SER A 55 -21.30 -1.24 -10.35
C SER A 55 -20.19 -0.31 -10.87
N LYS A 56 -20.28 1.02 -10.64
CA LYS A 56 -19.23 1.97 -11.06
C LYS A 56 -17.95 1.74 -10.26
N ALA A 57 -18.07 1.55 -8.95
CA ALA A 57 -16.93 1.29 -8.07
C ALA A 57 -16.21 -0.01 -8.45
N VAL A 58 -16.96 -1.08 -8.71
CA VAL A 58 -16.43 -2.37 -9.17
C VAL A 58 -15.68 -2.20 -10.50
N LYS A 59 -16.26 -1.54 -11.50
CA LYS A 59 -15.61 -1.30 -12.80
C LYS A 59 -14.29 -0.53 -12.64
N LEU A 60 -14.28 0.51 -11.81
CA LEU A 60 -13.06 1.28 -11.55
C LEU A 60 -12.02 0.45 -10.80
N SER A 61 -12.44 -0.36 -9.83
CA SER A 61 -11.55 -1.22 -9.03
C SER A 61 -10.85 -2.26 -9.91
N PHE A 62 -11.61 -2.98 -10.75
CA PHE A 62 -11.03 -3.95 -11.67
C PHE A 62 -10.08 -3.30 -12.67
N GLY A 63 -10.43 -2.11 -13.18
CA GLY A 63 -9.56 -1.34 -14.07
C GLY A 63 -8.30 -0.83 -13.39
N ALA A 64 -8.35 -0.51 -12.09
CA ALA A 64 -7.20 -0.10 -11.31
C ALA A 64 -6.37 -1.29 -10.82
N PHE A 65 -6.95 -2.49 -10.68
CA PHE A 65 -6.28 -3.66 -10.08
C PHE A 65 -5.71 -4.61 -11.14
N LEU A 66 -6.49 -5.02 -12.13
CA LEU A 66 -6.07 -6.07 -13.08
C LEU A 66 -4.87 -5.67 -13.95
N PRO A 67 -4.77 -4.46 -14.51
CA PRO A 67 -3.63 -4.10 -15.35
C PRO A 67 -2.27 -4.18 -14.63
N PRO A 68 -2.05 -3.55 -13.46
CA PRO A 68 -0.80 -3.73 -12.71
C PRO A 68 -0.61 -5.18 -12.23
N PHE A 69 -1.68 -5.90 -11.91
CA PHE A 69 -1.58 -7.30 -11.51
C PHE A 69 -1.04 -8.19 -12.64
N ILE A 70 -1.66 -8.15 -13.82
CA ILE A 70 -1.29 -8.99 -14.97
C ILE A 70 0.12 -8.65 -15.43
N VAL A 71 0.41 -7.35 -15.63
CA VAL A 71 1.74 -6.93 -16.09
C VAL A 71 2.80 -7.19 -15.01
N GLY A 72 2.46 -6.99 -13.73
CA GLY A 72 3.33 -7.29 -12.61
C GLY A 72 3.66 -8.78 -12.50
N LEU A 73 2.68 -9.66 -12.72
CA LEU A 73 2.88 -11.11 -12.74
C LEU A 73 3.79 -11.53 -13.89
N LEU A 74 3.56 -11.00 -15.10
CA LEU A 74 4.39 -11.28 -16.26
C LEU A 74 5.82 -10.74 -16.05
N MET A 75 5.97 -9.51 -15.55
CA MET A 75 7.26 -8.92 -15.22
C MET A 75 7.99 -9.75 -14.16
N ALA A 76 7.32 -10.18 -13.10
CA ALA A 76 7.93 -10.99 -12.05
C ALA A 76 8.39 -12.36 -12.58
N PHE A 77 7.63 -12.97 -13.48
CA PHE A 77 7.98 -14.27 -14.05
C PHE A 77 9.14 -14.20 -15.06
N PHE A 78 9.21 -13.14 -15.88
CA PHE A 78 10.17 -13.05 -16.98
C PHE A 78 11.39 -12.18 -16.72
N LEU A 79 11.28 -11.16 -15.85
CA LEU A 79 12.30 -10.11 -15.70
C LEU A 79 12.95 -10.07 -14.33
N ILE A 80 12.36 -10.70 -13.32
CA ILE A 80 12.90 -10.70 -11.96
C ILE A 80 13.34 -12.13 -11.62
N THR A 81 14.58 -12.25 -11.16
CA THR A 81 15.14 -13.49 -10.65
C THR A 81 15.31 -13.40 -9.13
N ASP A 82 15.43 -14.55 -8.47
CA ASP A 82 15.89 -14.61 -7.10
C ASP A 82 17.38 -14.22 -6.98
N GLY A 83 17.90 -14.20 -5.75
CA GLY A 83 19.31 -13.90 -5.47
C GLY A 83 20.33 -14.87 -6.11
N ASN A 84 19.88 -16.00 -6.65
CA ASN A 84 20.71 -16.99 -7.35
C ASN A 84 20.56 -16.92 -8.88
N GLY A 85 19.80 -15.95 -9.40
CA GLY A 85 19.53 -15.82 -10.84
C GLY A 85 18.47 -16.80 -11.36
N GLN A 86 17.72 -17.48 -10.50
CA GLN A 86 16.67 -18.41 -10.88
C GLN A 86 15.30 -17.70 -11.00
N PRO A 87 14.36 -18.24 -11.79
CA PRO A 87 13.00 -17.72 -11.84
C PRO A 87 12.34 -17.71 -10.46
N LEU A 88 11.58 -16.66 -10.16
CA LEU A 88 10.86 -16.56 -8.89
C LEU A 88 9.83 -17.68 -8.72
N ALA A 89 9.66 -18.12 -7.48
CA ALA A 89 8.54 -18.99 -7.12
C ALA A 89 7.20 -18.31 -7.46
N MET A 90 6.20 -19.10 -7.87
CA MET A 90 4.89 -18.59 -8.28
C MET A 90 4.25 -17.72 -7.19
N ASN A 91 4.33 -18.12 -5.92
CA ASN A 91 3.78 -17.34 -4.82
C ASN A 91 4.43 -15.96 -4.70
N THR A 92 5.75 -15.87 -4.93
CA THR A 92 6.50 -14.61 -4.96
C THR A 92 6.08 -13.74 -6.16
N ALA A 93 5.89 -14.34 -7.33
CA ALA A 93 5.42 -13.62 -8.51
C ALA A 93 4.00 -13.05 -8.33
N ILE A 94 3.09 -13.84 -7.75
CA ILE A 94 1.73 -13.39 -7.40
C ILE A 94 1.79 -12.30 -6.33
N PHE A 95 2.67 -12.43 -5.34
CA PHE A 95 2.87 -11.40 -4.32
C PHE A 95 3.26 -10.05 -4.95
N ILE A 96 4.25 -10.06 -5.85
CA ILE A 96 4.69 -8.85 -6.57
C ILE A 96 3.51 -8.26 -7.35
N ALA A 97 2.75 -9.08 -8.08
CA ALA A 97 1.56 -8.64 -8.80
C ALA A 97 0.52 -7.96 -7.88
N ILE A 98 0.28 -8.50 -6.68
CA ILE A 98 -0.59 -7.87 -5.67
C ILE A 98 -0.01 -6.54 -5.20
N ALA A 99 1.27 -6.51 -4.81
CA ALA A 99 1.95 -5.32 -4.31
C ALA A 99 1.85 -4.16 -5.32
N LEU A 100 2.08 -4.42 -6.61
CA LEU A 100 1.97 -3.42 -7.68
C LEU A 100 0.53 -2.90 -7.87
N SER A 101 -0.47 -3.66 -7.44
CA SER A 101 -1.89 -3.38 -7.62
C SER A 101 -2.53 -2.64 -6.45
N VAL A 102 -1.88 -2.58 -5.29
CA VAL A 102 -2.39 -1.86 -4.10
C VAL A 102 -2.28 -0.34 -4.29
N SER A 103 -3.12 0.42 -3.58
CA SER A 103 -3.11 1.88 -3.63
C SER A 103 -3.17 2.47 -2.23
N ALA A 104 -2.45 3.58 -2.00
CA ALA A 104 -2.49 4.31 -0.76
C ALA A 104 -3.71 5.22 -0.68
N LEU A 105 -4.80 4.71 -0.10
CA LEU A 105 -6.01 5.49 0.14
C LEU A 105 -5.75 6.86 0.82
N PRO A 106 -4.88 7.00 1.85
CA PRO A 106 -4.64 8.30 2.48
C PRO A 106 -4.10 9.37 1.52
N VAL A 107 -3.29 8.97 0.54
CA VAL A 107 -2.73 9.88 -0.46
C VAL A 107 -3.81 10.31 -1.46
N ALA A 108 -4.61 9.36 -1.96
CA ALA A 108 -5.76 9.64 -2.82
C ALA A 108 -6.75 10.62 -2.15
N ILE A 109 -7.05 10.41 -0.86
CA ILE A 109 -7.93 11.29 -0.08
C ILE A 109 -7.34 12.69 0.04
N GLN A 110 -6.03 12.81 0.31
CA GLN A 110 -5.39 14.10 0.44
C GLN A 110 -5.47 14.90 -0.87
N ILE A 111 -5.14 14.26 -2.00
CA ILE A 111 -5.29 14.86 -3.34
C ILE A 111 -6.71 15.36 -3.55
N LEU A 112 -7.72 14.54 -3.24
CA LEU A 112 -9.11 14.94 -3.41
C LEU A 112 -9.53 16.09 -2.49
N LYS A 113 -8.97 16.19 -1.28
CA LYS A 113 -9.22 17.31 -0.37
C LYS A 113 -8.57 18.59 -0.88
N ASP A 114 -7.33 18.51 -1.36
CA ASP A 114 -6.60 19.66 -1.88
C ASP A 114 -7.28 20.24 -3.12
N LEU A 115 -7.94 19.39 -3.92
CA LEU A 115 -8.73 19.80 -5.08
C LEU A 115 -10.20 20.17 -4.74
N GLY A 116 -10.64 20.05 -3.49
CA GLY A 116 -12.04 20.29 -3.10
C GLY A 116 -13.04 19.25 -3.64
N LEU A 117 -12.56 18.09 -4.09
CA LEU A 117 -13.36 17.03 -4.74
C LEU A 117 -13.69 15.85 -3.80
N TYR A 118 -13.21 15.85 -2.56
CA TYR A 118 -13.39 14.74 -1.61
C TYR A 118 -14.86 14.33 -1.39
N GLU A 119 -15.75 15.31 -1.26
CA GLU A 119 -17.19 15.09 -1.04
C GLU A 119 -18.00 14.94 -2.36
N SER A 120 -17.33 14.98 -3.52
CA SER A 120 -17.98 14.84 -4.84
C SER A 120 -18.31 13.38 -5.17
N GLU A 121 -19.16 13.15 -6.18
CA GLU A 121 -19.44 11.80 -6.73
C GLU A 121 -18.14 11.09 -7.16
N MET A 122 -17.21 11.84 -7.77
CA MET A 122 -15.91 11.31 -8.18
C MET A 122 -15.06 10.92 -6.97
N GLY A 123 -15.02 11.77 -5.94
CA GLY A 123 -14.25 11.50 -4.73
C GLY A 123 -14.74 10.24 -4.02
N ARG A 124 -16.06 10.10 -3.85
CA ARG A 124 -16.66 8.87 -3.29
C ARG A 124 -16.38 7.64 -4.13
N LEU A 125 -16.43 7.76 -5.46
CA LEU A 125 -16.13 6.65 -6.37
C LEU A 125 -14.66 6.19 -6.24
N ILE A 126 -13.70 7.13 -6.21
CA ILE A 126 -12.26 6.84 -6.03
C ILE A 126 -12.02 6.13 -4.69
N VAL A 127 -12.58 6.66 -3.60
CA VAL A 127 -12.46 6.06 -2.26
C VAL A 127 -13.05 4.66 -2.22
N SER A 128 -14.23 4.46 -2.83
CA SER A 128 -14.88 3.16 -2.92
C SER A 128 -14.03 2.15 -3.69
N ALA A 129 -13.48 2.58 -4.83
CA ALA A 129 -12.66 1.72 -5.68
C ALA A 129 -11.34 1.34 -5.01
N ALA A 130 -10.65 2.29 -4.39
CA ALA A 130 -9.43 2.03 -3.63
C ALA A 130 -9.69 1.06 -2.46
N THR A 131 -10.81 1.23 -1.74
CA THR A 131 -11.22 0.31 -0.65
C THR A 131 -11.43 -1.11 -1.16
N LEU A 132 -12.10 -1.28 -2.31
CA LEU A 132 -12.29 -2.60 -2.93
C LEU A 132 -10.96 -3.21 -3.37
N CYS A 133 -10.06 -2.42 -3.97
CA CYS A 133 -8.71 -2.88 -4.31
C CYS A 133 -7.94 -3.37 -3.08
N ASP A 134 -8.00 -2.65 -1.96
CA ASP A 134 -7.35 -3.06 -0.71
C ASP A 134 -7.94 -4.36 -0.18
N ILE A 135 -9.27 -4.51 -0.15
CA ILE A 135 -9.92 -5.76 0.28
C ILE A 135 -9.46 -6.94 -0.60
N ILE A 136 -9.49 -6.78 -1.93
CA ILE A 136 -9.05 -7.81 -2.87
C ILE A 136 -7.58 -8.18 -2.60
N ALA A 137 -6.70 -7.19 -2.43
CA ALA A 137 -5.29 -7.41 -2.17
C ALA A 137 -5.04 -8.16 -0.84
N TRP A 138 -5.71 -7.75 0.23
CA TRP A 138 -5.55 -8.39 1.55
C TRP A 138 -6.09 -9.80 1.59
N VAL A 139 -7.21 -10.08 0.91
CA VAL A 139 -7.72 -11.45 0.74
C VAL A 139 -6.73 -12.28 -0.07
N ALA A 140 -6.27 -11.78 -1.22
CA ALA A 140 -5.33 -12.51 -2.06
C ALA A 140 -3.99 -12.76 -1.34
N PHE A 141 -3.49 -11.78 -0.58
CA PHE A 141 -2.28 -11.92 0.22
C PHE A 141 -2.44 -12.98 1.32
N ALA A 142 -3.61 -13.07 1.98
CA ALA A 142 -3.88 -14.10 2.97
C ALA A 142 -3.66 -15.52 2.42
N PHE A 143 -4.09 -15.78 1.18
CA PHE A 143 -3.91 -17.08 0.53
C PHE A 143 -2.45 -17.40 0.17
N LEU A 144 -1.56 -16.40 0.14
CA LEU A 144 -0.13 -16.62 -0.09
C LEU A 144 0.64 -16.96 1.20
N LEU A 145 0.02 -16.78 2.36
CA LEU A 145 0.66 -17.00 3.65
C LEU A 145 0.63 -18.49 4.03
N PRO A 146 1.64 -18.97 4.77
CA PRO A 146 1.66 -20.35 5.24
C PRO A 146 0.40 -20.72 6.04
N SER A 147 -0.18 -21.89 5.76
CA SER A 147 -1.46 -22.35 6.32
C SER A 147 -1.42 -23.73 6.98
N GLU A 148 -0.23 -24.32 7.12
CA GLU A 148 -0.06 -25.64 7.73
C GLU A 148 -0.15 -25.58 9.26
N GLY A 149 -1.30 -25.99 9.79
CA GLY A 149 -1.56 -26.06 11.24
C GLY A 149 -2.03 -24.75 11.86
N ILE A 150 -2.73 -24.84 12.99
CA ILE A 150 -3.41 -23.68 13.63
C ILE A 150 -2.40 -22.64 14.14
N GLY A 151 -1.31 -23.08 14.77
CA GLY A 151 -0.28 -22.18 15.33
C GLY A 151 0.43 -21.34 14.26
N PRO A 152 1.08 -21.97 13.27
CA PRO A 152 1.72 -21.27 12.16
C PRO A 152 0.73 -20.41 11.35
N TRP A 153 -0.49 -20.90 11.10
CA TRP A 153 -1.53 -20.13 10.43
C TRP A 153 -1.87 -18.85 11.19
N LEU A 154 -2.09 -18.92 12.50
CA LEU A 154 -2.40 -17.73 13.30
C LEU A 154 -1.22 -16.76 13.30
N GLN A 155 0.02 -17.26 13.40
CA GLN A 155 1.22 -16.43 13.40
C GLN A 155 1.43 -15.69 12.07
N SER A 156 1.13 -16.33 10.94
CA SER A 156 1.24 -15.70 9.62
C SER A 156 0.07 -14.74 9.34
N HIS A 157 -1.14 -15.08 9.78
CA HIS A 157 -2.37 -14.32 9.47
C HIS A 157 -2.73 -13.23 10.48
N ILE A 158 -2.08 -13.15 11.66
CA ILE A 158 -2.47 -12.19 12.72
C ILE A 158 -2.60 -10.74 12.21
N SER A 159 -1.68 -10.29 11.36
CA SER A 159 -1.70 -8.94 10.81
C SER A 159 -2.88 -8.72 9.85
N VAL A 160 -3.20 -9.72 9.02
CA VAL A 160 -4.37 -9.72 8.14
C VAL A 160 -5.66 -9.68 8.98
N ILE A 161 -5.72 -10.47 10.06
CA ILE A 161 -6.85 -10.50 10.99
C ILE A 161 -7.06 -9.13 11.63
N PHE A 162 -6.00 -8.46 12.10
CA PHE A 162 -6.12 -7.11 12.67
C PHE A 162 -6.65 -6.10 11.66
N PHE A 163 -6.20 -6.16 10.40
CA PHE A 163 -6.73 -5.32 9.33
C PHE A 163 -8.24 -5.55 9.12
N PHE A 164 -8.69 -6.80 8.97
CA PHE A 164 -10.12 -7.09 8.79
C PHE A 164 -10.97 -6.81 10.03
N LEU A 165 -10.42 -7.00 11.24
CA LEU A 165 -11.07 -6.58 12.48
C LEU A 165 -11.30 -5.06 12.49
N GLY A 166 -10.31 -4.28 12.05
CA GLY A 166 -10.45 -2.83 11.87
C GLY A 166 -11.59 -2.49 10.90
N LEU A 167 -11.61 -3.15 9.75
CA LEU A 167 -12.64 -2.97 8.72
C LEU A 167 -14.04 -3.31 9.24
N ILE A 168 -14.21 -4.42 9.97
CA ILE A 168 -15.50 -4.80 10.55
C ILE A 168 -15.94 -3.78 11.61
N VAL A 169 -15.01 -3.33 12.45
CA VAL A 169 -15.29 -2.39 13.54
C VAL A 169 -15.64 -0.99 13.00
N SER A 170 -15.15 -0.61 11.82
CA SER A 170 -15.32 0.73 11.24
C SER A 170 -16.78 1.15 11.09
N ASP A 171 -17.68 0.18 10.90
CA ASP A 171 -19.12 0.40 10.72
C ASP A 171 -19.95 0.16 12.00
N THR A 172 -19.32 -0.19 13.13
CA THR A 172 -20.00 -0.44 14.42
C THR A 172 -20.07 0.82 15.31
N ARG A 173 -20.69 0.71 16.50
CA ARG A 173 -20.70 1.79 17.52
C ARG A 173 -19.29 2.17 18.00
N PHE A 174 -18.31 1.28 17.89
CA PHE A 174 -16.89 1.59 18.16
C PHE A 174 -16.23 2.40 17.03
N GLY A 175 -16.85 2.45 15.84
CA GLY A 175 -16.51 3.38 14.75
C GLY A 175 -16.96 4.82 14.97
N GLN A 176 -17.49 5.16 16.16
CA GLN A 176 -17.88 6.53 16.51
C GLN A 176 -16.73 7.53 16.25
N PRO A 177 -17.04 8.74 15.73
CA PRO A 177 -16.01 9.71 15.34
C PRO A 177 -14.98 10.05 16.43
N ARG A 178 -15.41 10.06 17.71
CA ARG A 178 -14.53 10.34 18.86
C ARG A 178 -13.47 9.25 19.08
N LEU A 179 -13.91 7.99 19.24
CA LEU A 179 -12.98 6.87 19.49
C LEU A 179 -12.06 6.62 18.29
N ARG A 180 -12.62 6.68 17.07
CA ARG A 180 -11.83 6.64 15.83
C ARG A 180 -10.77 7.73 15.81
N GLY A 181 -11.11 8.95 16.23
CA GLY A 181 -10.18 10.07 16.31
C GLY A 181 -8.97 9.79 17.22
N TYR A 182 -9.18 9.17 18.39
CA TYR A 182 -8.09 8.79 19.29
C TYR A 182 -7.19 7.69 18.69
N LEU A 183 -7.79 6.65 18.10
CA LEU A 183 -7.04 5.55 17.48
C LEU A 183 -6.21 6.02 16.27
N VAL A 184 -6.78 6.90 15.43
CA VAL A 184 -6.06 7.52 14.31
C VAL A 184 -4.91 8.40 14.81
N GLN A 185 -5.08 9.13 15.91
CA GLN A 185 -4.01 9.90 16.52
C GLN A 185 -2.91 9.01 17.11
N ALA A 186 -3.27 7.95 17.85
CA ALA A 186 -2.31 6.98 18.36
C ALA A 186 -1.54 6.29 17.23
N SER A 187 -2.23 5.97 16.13
CA SER A 187 -1.60 5.44 14.91
C SER A 187 -0.57 6.40 14.33
N LYS A 188 -0.89 7.70 14.25
CA LYS A 188 0.02 8.72 13.71
C LYS A 188 1.24 9.00 14.59
N TRP A 189 1.08 8.94 15.92
CA TRP A 189 2.11 9.39 16.87
C TRP A 189 2.84 8.27 17.60
N VAL A 190 2.30 7.05 17.59
CA VAL A 190 2.87 5.89 18.30
C VAL A 190 3.06 4.72 17.34
N PHE A 191 1.98 4.16 16.80
CA PHE A 191 2.05 2.89 16.09
C PHE A 191 2.82 3.00 14.76
N GLY A 192 2.49 4.00 13.95
CA GLY A 192 3.17 4.30 12.69
C GLY A 192 4.66 4.61 12.90
N PRO A 193 5.04 5.57 13.77
CA PRO A 193 6.44 5.87 14.03
C PRO A 193 7.26 4.64 14.47
N VAL A 194 6.76 3.85 15.42
CA VAL A 194 7.43 2.62 15.88
C VAL A 194 7.61 1.63 14.73
N PHE A 195 6.56 1.42 13.91
CA PHE A 195 6.60 0.55 12.75
C PHE A 195 7.64 1.02 11.72
N PHE A 196 7.55 2.27 11.26
CA PHE A 196 8.41 2.80 10.21
C PHE A 196 9.87 2.92 10.64
N ILE A 197 10.16 3.33 11.88
CA ILE A 197 11.54 3.31 12.41
C ILE A 197 12.06 1.87 12.41
N SER A 198 11.27 0.90 12.88
CA SER A 198 11.72 -0.50 12.90
C SER A 198 12.00 -1.05 11.50
N ILE A 199 11.20 -0.68 10.50
CA ILE A 199 11.45 -1.09 9.11
C ILE A 199 12.74 -0.46 8.59
N GLY A 200 12.90 0.85 8.75
CA GLY A 200 14.09 1.56 8.29
C GLY A 200 15.37 1.03 8.94
N TRP A 201 15.32 0.74 10.25
CA TRP A 201 16.47 0.23 11.01
C TRP A 201 16.93 -1.14 10.50
N LYS A 202 16.01 -2.01 10.08
CA LYS A 202 16.34 -3.34 9.58
C LYS A 202 16.76 -3.33 8.11
N LEU A 203 16.46 -2.26 7.37
CA LEU A 203 16.72 -2.16 5.94
C LEU A 203 18.19 -1.82 5.66
N ASN A 204 18.86 -2.63 4.84
CA ASN A 204 20.20 -2.38 4.36
C ASN A 204 20.17 -1.99 2.87
N LEU A 205 20.31 -0.71 2.55
CA LEU A 205 20.30 -0.26 1.16
C LEU A 205 21.60 -0.59 0.43
N TRP A 206 22.76 -0.58 1.11
CA TRP A 206 24.04 -0.82 0.43
C TRP A 206 24.11 -2.18 -0.26
N GLN A 207 23.48 -3.19 0.33
CA GLN A 207 23.49 -4.56 -0.19
C GLN A 207 22.30 -4.89 -1.09
N ASN A 208 21.20 -4.13 -0.98
CA ASN A 208 19.92 -4.50 -1.60
C ASN A 208 19.42 -3.48 -2.64
N LEU A 209 20.22 -2.46 -2.97
CA LEU A 209 19.84 -1.40 -3.91
C LEU A 209 20.24 -1.78 -5.33
N HIS A 210 19.27 -2.35 -6.07
CA HIS A 210 19.39 -2.67 -7.49
C HIS A 210 18.60 -1.66 -8.34
N LEU A 211 19.28 -0.60 -8.79
CA LEU A 211 18.64 0.53 -9.49
C LEU A 211 17.80 0.11 -10.69
N THR A 212 18.29 -0.81 -11.53
CA THR A 212 17.58 -1.28 -12.71
C THR A 212 16.23 -1.92 -12.35
N GLN A 213 16.22 -2.80 -11.34
CA GLN A 213 15.00 -3.45 -10.87
C GLN A 213 14.02 -2.43 -10.26
N ILE A 214 14.53 -1.49 -9.47
CA ILE A 214 13.71 -0.41 -8.88
C ILE A 214 13.03 0.42 -9.98
N LEU A 215 13.79 0.83 -11.00
CA LEU A 215 13.26 1.63 -12.10
C LEU A 215 12.22 0.85 -12.91
N ILE A 216 12.48 -0.41 -13.25
CA ILE A 216 11.54 -1.26 -13.98
C ILE A 216 10.24 -1.42 -13.19
N VAL A 217 10.33 -1.83 -11.92
CA VAL A 217 9.17 -2.03 -11.04
C VAL A 217 8.38 -0.74 -10.90
N MET A 218 9.06 0.40 -10.71
CA MET A 218 8.41 1.70 -10.54
C MET A 218 7.72 2.18 -11.82
N ILE A 219 8.36 2.06 -12.99
CA ILE A 219 7.77 2.44 -14.28
C ILE A 219 6.55 1.57 -14.56
N VAL A 220 6.67 0.25 -14.40
CA VAL A 220 5.57 -0.69 -14.62
C VAL A 220 4.41 -0.39 -13.67
N ALA A 221 4.69 -0.23 -12.37
CA ALA A 221 3.69 0.10 -11.37
C ALA A 221 2.96 1.41 -11.72
N CYS A 222 3.69 2.48 -12.01
CA CYS A 222 3.10 3.79 -12.32
C CYS A 222 2.26 3.76 -13.60
N THR A 223 2.82 3.23 -14.69
CA THR A 223 2.18 3.28 -16.01
C THR A 223 0.91 2.44 -16.05
N THR A 224 0.99 1.18 -15.64
CA THR A 224 -0.15 0.24 -15.72
C THR A 224 -1.31 0.68 -14.82
N LYS A 225 -1.00 1.21 -13.64
CA LYS A 225 -2.01 1.70 -12.68
C LYS A 225 -2.70 2.96 -13.17
N PHE A 226 -1.93 3.91 -13.67
CA PHE A 226 -2.47 5.14 -14.27
C PHE A 226 -3.35 4.80 -15.48
N VAL A 227 -2.83 4.03 -16.43
CA VAL A 227 -3.51 3.64 -17.67
C VAL A 227 -4.79 2.87 -17.38
N GLY A 228 -4.73 1.87 -16.50
CA GLY A 228 -5.88 1.05 -16.13
C GLY A 228 -7.01 1.88 -15.49
N SER A 229 -6.66 2.71 -14.52
CA SER A 229 -7.61 3.60 -13.83
C SER A 229 -8.20 4.64 -14.77
N TYR A 230 -7.39 5.23 -15.66
CA TYR A 230 -7.81 6.19 -16.67
C TYR A 230 -8.84 5.60 -17.64
N PHE A 231 -8.55 4.44 -18.23
CA PHE A 231 -9.47 3.80 -19.18
C PHE A 231 -10.75 3.31 -18.51
N ALA A 232 -10.67 2.83 -17.27
CA ALA A 232 -11.86 2.47 -16.51
C ALA A 232 -12.74 3.69 -16.21
N ALA A 233 -12.14 4.82 -15.82
CA ALA A 233 -12.87 6.07 -15.64
C ALA A 233 -13.52 6.56 -16.95
N LYS A 234 -12.81 6.44 -18.09
CA LYS A 234 -13.37 6.75 -19.42
C LYS A 234 -14.59 5.87 -19.73
N LYS A 235 -14.53 4.57 -19.45
CA LYS A 235 -15.66 3.63 -19.64
C LYS A 235 -16.85 3.91 -18.71
N ILE A 236 -16.61 4.56 -17.57
CA ILE A 236 -17.68 5.01 -16.65
C ILE A 236 -18.34 6.32 -17.14
N GLY A 237 -17.76 7.00 -18.14
CA GLY A 237 -18.32 8.21 -18.74
C GLY A 237 -17.62 9.51 -18.32
N TYR A 238 -16.49 9.45 -17.62
CA TYR A 238 -15.74 10.65 -17.25
C TYR A 238 -15.02 11.29 -18.45
N SER A 239 -14.89 12.61 -18.42
CA SER A 239 -14.09 13.37 -19.40
C SER A 239 -12.59 13.04 -19.25
N HIS A 240 -11.80 13.32 -20.29
CA HIS A 240 -10.34 13.08 -20.25
C HIS A 240 -9.65 13.72 -19.05
N LYS A 241 -10.05 14.95 -18.69
CA LYS A 241 -9.53 15.65 -17.51
C LYS A 241 -9.81 14.89 -16.22
N ARG A 242 -11.07 14.49 -16.03
CA ARG A 242 -11.52 13.74 -14.84
C ARG A 242 -10.91 12.34 -14.77
N SER A 243 -10.79 11.64 -15.90
CA SER A 243 -10.13 10.33 -15.98
C SER A 243 -8.64 10.42 -15.65
N THR A 244 -7.96 11.49 -16.08
CA THR A 244 -6.54 11.73 -15.74
C THR A 244 -6.39 11.93 -14.23
N LEU A 245 -7.26 12.72 -13.63
CA LEU A 245 -7.27 12.93 -12.19
C LEU A 245 -7.50 11.62 -11.41
N ILE A 246 -8.47 10.80 -11.82
CA ILE A 246 -8.72 9.47 -11.22
C ILE A 246 -7.45 8.60 -11.33
N GLY A 247 -6.81 8.60 -12.49
CA GLY A 247 -5.55 7.88 -12.71
C GLY A 247 -4.44 8.34 -11.78
N LEU A 248 -4.26 9.65 -11.59
CA LEU A 248 -3.26 10.21 -10.67
C LEU A 248 -3.58 9.89 -9.21
N ALA A 249 -4.84 10.03 -8.80
CA ALA A 249 -5.28 9.79 -7.43
C ALA A 249 -5.09 8.32 -7.01
N LEU A 250 -5.29 7.36 -7.93
CA LEU A 250 -5.11 5.92 -7.66
C LEU A 250 -3.69 5.41 -7.91
N ASN A 251 -2.75 6.25 -8.36
CA ASN A 251 -1.39 5.82 -8.67
C ASN A 251 -0.43 5.81 -7.47
N SER A 252 -0.84 6.36 -6.33
CA SER A 252 -0.03 6.39 -5.12
C SER A 252 0.03 5.02 -4.45
N ARG A 253 1.24 4.59 -4.06
CA ARG A 253 1.46 3.47 -3.13
C ARG A 253 1.89 4.03 -1.79
N GLY A 254 1.93 3.24 -0.72
CA GLY A 254 2.22 3.84 0.59
C GLY A 254 2.31 2.86 1.74
N ALA A 255 1.92 3.33 2.93
CA ALA A 255 2.20 2.66 4.19
C ALA A 255 1.74 1.20 4.25
N VAL A 256 0.52 0.93 3.79
CA VAL A 256 -0.08 -0.41 3.81
C VAL A 256 0.74 -1.40 2.98
N GLU A 257 1.27 -0.97 1.83
CA GLU A 257 2.12 -1.82 1.00
C GLU A 257 3.44 -2.17 1.67
N ILE A 258 4.07 -1.20 2.35
CA ILE A 258 5.32 -1.46 3.11
C ILE A 258 5.06 -2.50 4.20
N ILE A 259 3.87 -2.49 4.82
CA ILE A 259 3.50 -3.51 5.80
C ILE A 259 3.36 -4.87 5.11
N ILE A 260 2.60 -4.97 4.02
CA ILE A 260 2.42 -6.21 3.26
C ILE A 260 3.78 -6.78 2.82
N ALA A 261 4.69 -5.94 2.32
CA ALA A 261 6.06 -6.31 1.98
C ALA A 261 6.86 -6.79 3.19
N SER A 262 6.73 -6.14 4.35
CA SER A 262 7.43 -6.57 5.57
C SER A 262 6.94 -7.93 6.07
N LEU A 263 5.64 -8.21 5.92
CA LEU A 263 5.05 -9.50 6.26
C LEU A 263 5.51 -10.59 5.29
N ALA A 264 5.53 -10.29 3.99
CA ALA A 264 6.06 -11.21 2.98
C ALA A 264 7.54 -11.54 3.23
N LEU A 265 8.37 -10.55 3.56
CA LEU A 265 9.78 -10.75 3.91
C LEU A 265 9.92 -11.67 5.14
N LYS A 266 9.10 -11.44 6.18
CA LYS A 266 9.10 -12.27 7.40
C LYS A 266 8.73 -13.74 7.12
N GLN A 267 7.88 -14.00 6.12
CA GLN A 267 7.48 -15.34 5.71
C GLN A 267 8.40 -15.93 4.62
N ASN A 268 9.52 -15.30 4.31
CA ASN A 268 10.42 -15.68 3.21
C ASN A 268 9.74 -15.74 1.84
N LEU A 269 8.64 -15.00 1.65
CA LEU A 269 7.94 -14.91 0.37
C LEU A 269 8.66 -13.98 -0.60
N ILE A 270 9.41 -13.00 -0.08
CA ILE A 270 10.31 -12.12 -0.83
C ILE A 270 11.66 -12.05 -0.11
N ASP A 271 12.71 -11.74 -0.86
CA ASP A 271 14.04 -11.46 -0.32
C ASP A 271 14.20 -9.97 0.07
N GLN A 272 15.36 -9.64 0.63
CA GLN A 272 15.70 -8.28 1.05
C GLN A 272 15.78 -7.30 -0.14
N THR A 273 16.21 -7.77 -1.31
CA THR A 273 16.30 -6.98 -2.54
C THR A 273 14.92 -6.54 -3.03
N LEU A 274 13.97 -7.47 -3.11
CA LEU A 274 12.58 -7.19 -3.46
C LEU A 274 11.91 -6.32 -2.40
N PHE A 275 12.16 -6.59 -1.12
CA PHE A 275 11.64 -5.77 -0.04
C PHE A 275 12.12 -4.32 -0.15
N ALA A 276 13.43 -4.09 -0.33
CA ALA A 276 14.01 -2.75 -0.54
C ALA A 276 13.40 -2.06 -1.77
N THR A 277 13.24 -2.80 -2.86
CA THR A 277 12.63 -2.31 -4.11
C THR A 277 11.21 -1.82 -3.89
N LEU A 278 10.37 -2.61 -3.22
CA LEU A 278 8.98 -2.24 -2.93
C LEU A 278 8.88 -1.08 -1.94
N VAL A 279 9.76 -1.02 -0.92
CA VAL A 279 9.81 0.11 0.02
C VAL A 279 10.15 1.41 -0.72
N ILE A 280 11.17 1.41 -1.58
CA ILE A 280 11.56 2.59 -2.37
C ILE A 280 10.44 2.99 -3.33
N MET A 281 9.82 2.03 -4.01
CA MET A 281 8.70 2.29 -4.91
C MET A 281 7.52 2.91 -4.15
N ALA A 282 7.15 2.38 -2.98
CA ALA A 282 6.08 2.91 -2.16
C ALA A 282 6.36 4.33 -1.66
N VAL A 283 7.61 4.64 -1.26
CA VAL A 283 8.01 5.99 -0.84
C VAL A 283 7.97 6.97 -2.01
N VAL A 284 8.62 6.64 -3.13
CA VAL A 284 8.72 7.54 -4.28
C VAL A 284 7.35 7.83 -4.88
N THR A 285 6.55 6.79 -5.13
CA THR A 285 5.21 6.96 -5.72
C THR A 285 4.19 7.57 -4.76
N SER A 286 4.44 7.58 -3.45
CA SER A 286 3.69 8.38 -2.47
C SER A 286 3.97 9.88 -2.57
N LEU A 287 5.19 10.26 -2.95
CA LEU A 287 5.63 11.67 -3.02
C LEU A 287 5.33 12.32 -4.37
N LEU A 288 5.24 11.53 -5.45
CA LEU A 288 5.00 12.02 -6.81
C LEU A 288 3.64 12.73 -7.04
N PRO A 289 2.50 12.32 -6.45
CA PRO A 289 1.20 12.87 -6.81
C PRO A 289 1.01 14.35 -6.44
N GLU A 290 1.62 14.81 -5.35
CA GLU A 290 1.49 16.20 -4.86
C GLU A 290 1.96 17.23 -5.90
N PRO A 291 3.20 17.19 -6.43
CA PRO A 291 3.63 18.11 -7.48
C PRO A 291 2.82 17.96 -8.78
N LEU A 292 2.39 16.73 -9.13
CA LEU A 292 1.62 16.48 -10.35
C LEU A 292 0.22 17.12 -10.31
N THR A 293 -0.42 17.13 -9.14
CA THR A 293 -1.74 17.75 -8.96
C THR A 293 -1.67 19.27 -8.93
N HIS A 294 -0.55 19.86 -8.46
CA HIS A 294 -0.28 21.29 -8.61
C HIS A 294 -0.13 21.71 -10.08
N ILE A 295 0.62 20.94 -10.88
CA ILE A 295 0.75 21.20 -12.32
C ILE A 295 -0.61 21.07 -13.03
N TRP A 296 -1.47 20.15 -12.59
CA TRP A 296 -2.81 20.00 -13.13
C TRP A 296 -3.70 21.21 -12.83
N LYS A 297 -3.68 21.73 -11.59
CA LYS A 297 -4.38 22.97 -11.20
C LYS A 297 -3.95 24.19 -12.03
N LEU A 298 -2.66 24.33 -12.31
CA LEU A 298 -2.14 25.43 -13.15
C LEU A 298 -2.58 25.35 -14.62
N LYS A 299 -3.13 24.23 -15.08
CA LYS A 299 -3.77 24.11 -16.41
C LYS A 299 -5.28 24.42 -16.38
N GLU A 300 -5.85 24.70 -15.21
CA GLU A 300 -7.26 25.09 -15.04
C GLU A 300 -7.48 26.60 -14.92
N GLU A 301 -6.43 27.36 -14.57
CA GLU A 301 -6.37 28.83 -14.65
C GLU A 301 -5.96 29.29 -16.07
#